data_AF-A0A0F9I124-F1
#
_entry.id   AF-A0A0F9I124-F1
#
_cell.length_a   1.000
_cell.length_b   1.000
_cell.length_c   1.000
_cell.angle_alpha   90.00
_cell.angle_beta   90.00
_cell.angle_gamma   90.00
#
_symmetry.space_group_name_H-M   'P 1'
#
loop_
_entity.id
_entity.type
_entity.pdbx_description
1 polymer ?
#
loop_
_entity_poly.entity_id
_entity_poly.type
_entity_poly.pdbx_seq_one_letter_code
_entity_poly.pdbx_strand_id
1 'polypeptide(L)'
;MTVHVLPVRAHNLYSCPEVSTVSNYGGIYTDLSPFVLGPVQTYEVEVYAQRFENLWQYSKVYKEHLDVDGNPSVEWFAWRARGWADMRAHRYPMGRGRKPEYSWWEEEKLGYIDARKQIYAKVYAEHVVKTSSYYLLKPYILLVVR
;
A
#
# COMPACT_ATOMS: atom_id res chain seq x y z
N MET A 1 -16.07 19.18 -12.68
CA MET A 1 -15.42 19.31 -11.36
C MET A 1 -14.00 19.78 -11.57
N THR A 2 -13.56 20.81 -10.84
CA THR A 2 -12.16 21.28 -10.91
C THR A 2 -11.41 20.75 -9.70
N VAL A 3 -10.28 20.10 -9.93
CA VAL A 3 -9.38 19.64 -8.86
C VAL A 3 -8.17 20.56 -8.83
N HIS A 4 -7.88 21.13 -7.67
CA HIS A 4 -6.69 21.94 -7.44
C HIS A 4 -5.67 21.12 -6.65
N VAL A 5 -4.48 20.92 -7.24
CA VAL A 5 -3.37 20.22 -6.56
C VAL A 5 -2.50 21.27 -5.89
N LEU A 6 -2.41 21.19 -4.56
CA LEU A 6 -1.63 22.10 -3.75
C LEU A 6 -0.35 21.41 -3.24
N PRO A 7 0.76 22.16 -3.08
CA PRO A 7 1.88 21.68 -2.27
C PRO A 7 1.44 21.32 -0.86
N VAL A 8 2.04 20.29 -0.25
CA VAL A 8 1.66 19.76 1.08
C VAL A 8 1.61 20.82 2.20
N ARG A 9 2.36 21.92 2.06
CA ARG A 9 2.42 23.01 3.04
C ARG A 9 1.74 24.29 2.58
N ALA A 10 1.12 24.30 1.40
CA ALA A 10 0.39 25.46 0.92
C ALA A 10 -0.99 25.50 1.58
N HIS A 11 -1.43 26.69 1.95
CA HIS A 11 -2.80 26.89 2.42
C HIS A 11 -3.79 26.69 1.28
N ASN A 12 -4.92 26.06 1.59
CA ASN A 12 -6.05 26.01 0.67
C ASN A 12 -6.67 27.40 0.52
N LEU A 13 -6.43 28.02 -0.63
CA LEU A 13 -6.99 29.33 -0.99
C LEU A 13 -8.39 29.23 -1.61
N TYR A 14 -8.89 28.01 -1.82
CA TYR A 14 -10.18 27.75 -2.44
C TYR A 14 -11.23 27.48 -1.37
N SER A 15 -12.46 27.92 -1.61
CA SER A 15 -13.63 27.64 -0.79
C SER A 15 -14.18 26.22 -1.03
N CYS A 16 -13.30 25.22 -1.07
CA CYS A 16 -13.64 23.82 -1.27
C CYS A 16 -12.94 22.91 -0.26
N PRO A 17 -13.44 21.68 -0.02
CA PRO A 17 -12.79 20.73 0.87
C PRO A 17 -11.36 20.40 0.42
N GLU A 18 -10.42 20.37 1.38
CA GLU A 18 -9.05 19.88 1.16
C GLU A 18 -8.97 18.39 1.47
N VAL A 19 -8.37 17.61 0.57
CA VAL A 19 -8.17 16.17 0.74
C VAL A 19 -6.69 15.88 0.83
N SER A 20 -6.22 15.50 2.03
CA SER A 20 -4.82 15.14 2.28
C SER A 20 -4.70 13.71 2.79
N THR A 21 -3.99 12.88 2.03
CA THR A 21 -3.70 11.47 2.38
C THR A 21 -2.29 11.30 2.98
N VAL A 22 -1.66 12.39 3.41
CA VAL A 22 -0.35 12.37 4.04
C VAL A 22 -0.50 11.82 5.45
N SER A 23 0.13 10.69 5.75
CA SER A 23 -0.04 9.95 7.01
C SER A 23 0.22 10.78 8.27
N ASN A 24 1.09 11.79 8.19
CA ASN A 24 1.49 12.61 9.34
C ASN A 24 0.77 13.97 9.39
N TYR A 25 -0.25 14.19 8.56
CA TYR A 25 -0.97 15.47 8.52
C TYR A 25 -2.05 15.59 9.60
N GLY A 26 -2.52 14.47 10.17
CA GLY A 26 -3.58 14.45 11.19
C GLY A 26 -4.99 14.77 10.66
N GLY A 27 -5.17 14.80 9.33
CA GLY A 27 -6.46 15.07 8.69
C GLY A 27 -7.40 13.85 8.69
N ILE A 28 -8.67 14.11 8.42
CA ILE A 28 -9.72 13.08 8.38
C ILE A 28 -9.49 12.05 7.25
N TYR A 29 -8.75 12.40 6.20
CA TYR A 29 -8.48 11.56 5.02
C TYR A 29 -7.21 10.69 5.13
N THR A 30 -6.62 10.60 6.32
CA THR A 30 -5.33 9.93 6.55
C THR A 30 -5.40 8.41 6.43
N ASP A 31 -6.55 7.79 6.66
CA ASP A 31 -6.78 6.35 6.49
C ASP A 31 -6.78 5.89 5.02
N LEU A 32 -6.80 6.83 4.07
CA LEU A 32 -6.51 6.57 2.66
C LEU A 32 -5.02 6.38 2.40
N SER A 33 -4.14 6.71 3.36
CA SER A 33 -2.71 6.57 3.16
C SER A 33 -2.28 5.09 3.19
N PRO A 34 -1.47 4.61 2.23
CA PRO A 34 -0.80 3.30 2.30
C PRO A 34 -0.07 3.02 3.62
N PHE A 35 0.41 4.07 4.29
CA PHE A 35 1.16 4.00 5.55
C PHE A 35 0.25 3.84 6.78
N VAL A 36 -1.06 4.04 6.62
CA VAL A 36 -2.07 3.96 7.69
C VAL A 36 -3.07 2.84 7.42
N LEU A 37 -3.51 2.69 6.16
CA LEU A 37 -4.46 1.68 5.71
C LEU A 37 -4.08 0.29 6.22
N GLY A 38 -4.99 -0.34 6.96
CA GLY A 38 -4.83 -1.67 7.53
C GLY A 38 -5.75 -1.89 8.73
N PRO A 39 -5.89 -3.15 9.21
CA PRO A 39 -5.31 -4.36 8.65
C PRO A 39 -5.88 -4.69 7.27
N VAL A 40 -5.04 -5.27 6.40
CA VAL A 40 -5.42 -5.68 5.04
C VAL A 40 -5.21 -7.18 4.86
N GLN A 41 -6.22 -7.85 4.28
CA GLN A 41 -6.17 -9.28 4.00
C GLN A 41 -5.10 -9.57 2.95
N THR A 42 -4.29 -10.60 3.19
CA THR A 42 -3.32 -11.10 2.20
C THR A 42 -3.91 -12.24 1.36
N TYR A 43 -3.15 -12.82 0.45
CA TYR A 43 -3.59 -14.01 -0.29
C TYR A 43 -3.69 -15.27 0.58
N GLU A 44 -3.03 -15.28 1.74
CA GLU A 44 -3.13 -16.39 2.69
C GLU A 44 -4.38 -16.23 3.55
N VAL A 45 -5.15 -17.31 3.67
CA VAL A 45 -6.38 -17.36 4.45
C VAL A 45 -6.09 -16.93 5.89
N GLU A 46 -6.87 -15.96 6.38
CA GLU A 46 -6.79 -15.41 7.74
C GLU A 46 -5.46 -14.73 8.12
N VAL A 47 -4.56 -14.51 7.15
CA VAL A 47 -3.34 -13.73 7.36
C VAL A 47 -3.53 -12.30 6.89
N TYR A 48 -3.24 -11.36 7.78
CA TYR A 48 -3.39 -9.92 7.55
C TYR A 48 -2.06 -9.19 7.70
N ALA A 49 -1.80 -8.25 6.81
CA ALA A 49 -0.78 -7.24 7.02
C ALA A 49 -1.37 -6.05 7.78
N GLN A 50 -0.72 -5.63 8.86
CA GLN A 50 -1.21 -4.55 9.71
C GLN A 50 -1.19 -3.19 9.01
N ARG A 51 -0.32 -3.04 8.00
CA ARG A 51 -0.24 -1.87 7.11
C ARG A 51 -0.14 -2.31 5.66
N PHE A 52 -0.87 -1.64 4.79
CA PHE A 52 -0.81 -1.89 3.36
C PHE A 52 0.59 -1.65 2.77
N GLU A 53 1.31 -0.62 3.22
CA GLU A 53 2.71 -0.42 2.81
C GLU A 53 3.58 -1.63 3.19
N ASN A 54 3.35 -2.27 4.34
CA ASN A 54 4.07 -3.48 4.72
C ASN A 54 3.69 -4.66 3.84
N LEU A 55 2.39 -4.84 3.53
CA LEU A 55 1.96 -5.85 2.55
C LEU A 55 2.78 -5.73 1.27
N TRP A 56 2.81 -4.53 0.70
CA TRP A 56 3.50 -4.26 -0.56
C TRP A 56 5.01 -4.49 -0.46
N GLN A 57 5.66 -3.96 0.57
CA GLN A 57 7.12 -3.97 0.67
C GLN A 57 7.66 -5.35 1.00
N TYR A 58 6.97 -6.09 1.86
CA TYR A 58 7.37 -7.44 2.26
C TYR A 58 6.93 -8.53 1.28
N SER A 59 6.11 -8.20 0.28
CA SER A 59 5.87 -9.09 -0.88
C SER A 59 7.05 -9.13 -1.85
N LYS A 60 8.06 -8.26 -1.67
CA LYS A 60 9.24 -8.21 -2.55
C LYS A 60 10.28 -9.21 -2.11
N VAL A 61 10.89 -9.87 -3.10
CA VAL A 61 12.00 -10.80 -2.89
C VAL A 61 13.29 -10.14 -3.37
N TYR A 62 14.34 -10.25 -2.57
CA TYR A 62 15.65 -9.66 -2.83
C TYR A 62 16.67 -10.78 -3.03
N LYS A 63 17.85 -10.47 -3.59
CA LYS A 63 18.87 -11.47 -3.89
C LYS A 63 19.26 -12.33 -2.68
N GLU A 64 19.37 -11.76 -1.49
CA GLU A 64 19.66 -12.49 -0.23
C GLU A 64 18.50 -13.35 0.30
N HIS A 65 17.33 -13.24 -0.31
CA HIS A 65 16.11 -13.98 0.03
C HIS A 65 15.82 -15.09 -0.97
N LEU A 66 16.75 -15.37 -1.88
CA LEU A 66 16.62 -16.43 -2.87
C LEU A 66 17.29 -17.71 -2.39
N ASP A 67 16.65 -18.84 -2.66
CA ASP A 67 17.29 -20.15 -2.60
C ASP A 67 18.13 -20.43 -3.87
N VAL A 68 18.65 -21.65 -3.98
CA VAL A 68 19.47 -22.10 -5.12
C VAL A 68 18.72 -22.09 -6.46
N ASP A 69 17.39 -22.18 -6.43
CA ASP A 69 16.51 -22.21 -7.61
C ASP A 69 15.92 -20.83 -7.92
N GLY A 70 16.34 -19.80 -7.17
CA GLY A 70 15.82 -18.44 -7.30
C GLY A 70 14.37 -18.30 -6.84
N ASN A 71 13.88 -19.18 -5.96
CA ASN A 71 12.60 -19.06 -5.26
C ASN A 71 12.80 -18.38 -3.90
N PRO A 72 11.72 -17.88 -3.25
CA PRO A 72 11.86 -17.29 -1.93
C PRO A 72 12.32 -18.35 -0.91
N SER A 73 13.39 -18.04 -0.16
CA SER A 73 13.91 -18.93 0.87
C SER A 73 13.00 -18.96 2.10
N VAL A 74 13.25 -19.91 3.02
CA VAL A 74 12.52 -19.99 4.30
C VAL A 74 12.68 -18.71 5.12
N GLU A 75 13.86 -18.09 5.07
CA GLU A 75 14.17 -16.83 5.72
C GLU A 75 13.31 -15.68 5.16
N TRP A 76 13.02 -15.69 3.85
CA TRP A 76 12.11 -14.74 3.24
C TRP A 76 10.70 -14.85 3.80
N PHE A 77 10.15 -16.07 3.90
CA PHE A 77 8.81 -16.28 4.46
C PHE A 77 8.73 -15.79 5.91
N ALA A 78 9.76 -16.06 6.71
CA ALA A 78 9.86 -15.56 8.07
C ALA A 78 9.98 -14.02 8.13
N TRP A 79 10.78 -13.41 7.24
CA TRP A 79 10.92 -11.96 7.13
C TRP A 79 9.62 -11.29 6.72
N ARG A 80 8.92 -11.85 5.73
CA ARG A 80 7.61 -11.40 5.26
C ARG A 80 6.56 -11.44 6.35
N ALA A 81 6.45 -12.57 7.05
CA ALA A 81 5.48 -12.74 8.13
C ALA A 81 5.69 -11.69 9.24
N ARG A 82 6.94 -11.45 9.65
CA ARG A 82 7.28 -10.39 10.61
C ARG A 82 6.90 -9.00 10.10
N GLY A 83 7.21 -8.70 8.84
CA GLY A 83 6.89 -7.40 8.24
C GLY A 83 5.40 -7.13 8.13
N TRP A 84 4.62 -8.14 7.71
CA TRP A 84 3.16 -8.06 7.68
C TRP A 84 2.57 -7.84 9.06
N ALA A 85 3.12 -8.49 10.09
CA ALA A 85 2.68 -8.31 11.47
C ALA A 85 3.08 -6.95 12.10
N ASP A 86 3.97 -6.17 11.47
CA ASP A 86 4.45 -4.91 12.05
C ASP A 86 3.40 -3.78 11.92
N MET A 87 3.08 -3.15 13.04
CA MET A 87 2.14 -2.03 13.13
C MET A 87 2.67 -0.72 12.50
N ARG A 88 3.97 -0.63 12.25
CA ARG A 88 4.64 0.50 11.61
C ARG A 88 4.91 0.20 10.13
N ALA A 89 4.50 1.12 9.27
CA ALA A 89 4.79 1.03 7.84
C ALA A 89 6.28 1.27 7.53
N HIS A 90 6.88 0.36 6.76
CA HIS A 90 8.29 0.39 6.37
C HIS A 90 8.44 0.60 4.87
N ARG A 91 8.80 1.82 4.45
CA ARG A 91 8.99 2.15 3.03
C ARG A 91 10.17 1.44 2.36
N TYR A 92 11.20 1.13 3.15
CA TYR A 92 12.47 0.58 2.67
C TYR A 92 13.01 -0.45 3.67
N PRO A 93 12.33 -1.59 3.86
CA PRO A 93 12.72 -2.55 4.90
C PRO A 93 14.11 -3.16 4.66
N MET A 94 14.58 -3.18 3.39
CA MET A 94 15.94 -3.62 3.03
C MET A 94 16.93 -2.46 2.82
N GLY A 95 16.51 -1.21 3.04
CA GLY A 95 17.30 -0.01 2.76
C GLY A 95 16.97 0.65 1.40
N ARG A 96 17.26 1.96 1.29
CA ARG A 96 16.97 2.75 0.08
C ARG A 96 17.84 2.28 -1.09
N GLY A 97 17.25 2.24 -2.30
CA GLY A 97 17.97 1.91 -3.53
C GLY A 97 18.17 0.43 -3.80
N ARG A 98 17.83 -0.46 -2.85
CA ARG A 98 17.84 -1.91 -3.08
C ARG A 98 16.78 -2.28 -4.11
N LYS A 99 17.19 -3.03 -5.13
CA LYS A 99 16.31 -3.52 -6.18
C LYS A 99 15.81 -4.92 -5.81
N PRO A 100 14.49 -5.15 -5.76
CA PRO A 100 13.97 -6.50 -5.66
C PRO A 100 14.15 -7.24 -6.99
N GLU A 101 14.28 -8.56 -6.92
CA GLU A 101 14.34 -9.44 -8.08
C GLU A 101 12.93 -9.61 -8.68
N TYR A 102 11.93 -9.81 -7.82
CA TYR A 102 10.51 -9.89 -8.16
C TYR A 102 9.63 -9.65 -6.93
N SER A 103 8.32 -9.71 -7.09
CA SER A 103 7.37 -9.83 -5.96
C SER A 103 6.74 -11.22 -5.96
N TRP A 104 6.62 -11.83 -4.78
CA TRP A 104 6.00 -13.14 -4.62
C TRP A 104 4.57 -12.99 -4.12
N TRP A 105 3.63 -13.58 -4.84
CA TRP A 105 2.20 -13.50 -4.52
C TRP A 105 1.48 -14.73 -5.08
N GLU A 106 0.67 -15.41 -4.27
CA GLU A 106 -0.10 -16.59 -4.71
C GLU A 106 0.74 -17.66 -5.43
N GLU A 107 1.93 -17.95 -4.88
CA GLU A 107 2.91 -18.90 -5.46
C GLU A 107 3.51 -18.47 -6.81
N GLU A 108 3.27 -17.22 -7.24
CA GLU A 108 3.79 -16.67 -8.50
C GLU A 108 4.92 -15.66 -8.29
N LYS A 109 5.87 -15.66 -9.24
CA LYS A 109 6.90 -14.62 -9.38
C LYS A 109 6.37 -13.51 -10.28
N LEU A 110 6.00 -12.38 -9.69
CA LEU A 110 5.48 -11.23 -10.41
C LEU A 110 6.57 -10.20 -10.70
N GLY A 111 6.66 -9.80 -11.97
CA GLY A 111 7.42 -8.63 -12.38
C GLY A 111 6.80 -7.34 -11.81
N TYR A 112 7.53 -6.22 -11.90
CA TYR A 112 7.12 -4.96 -11.27
C TYR A 112 5.71 -4.49 -11.66
N ILE A 113 5.38 -4.56 -12.96
CA ILE A 113 4.08 -4.08 -13.46
C ILE A 113 2.94 -5.00 -12.99
N ASP A 114 3.12 -6.31 -13.09
CA ASP A 114 2.09 -7.27 -12.69
C ASP A 114 1.89 -7.27 -11.18
N ALA A 115 2.96 -7.16 -10.41
CA ALA A 115 2.89 -6.98 -8.96
C ALA A 115 2.09 -5.73 -8.58
N ARG A 116 2.23 -4.61 -9.32
CA ARG A 116 1.41 -3.43 -9.06
C ARG A 116 -0.06 -3.63 -9.41
N LYS A 117 -0.38 -4.40 -10.44
CA LYS A 117 -1.77 -4.66 -10.83
C LYS A 117 -2.44 -5.62 -9.85
N GLN A 118 -1.78 -6.73 -9.55
CA GLN A 118 -2.33 -7.82 -8.75
C GLN A 118 -2.26 -7.56 -7.25
N ILE A 119 -1.18 -6.92 -6.77
CA ILE A 119 -0.99 -6.65 -5.35
C ILE A 119 -1.39 -5.20 -5.06
N TYR A 120 -0.63 -4.23 -5.59
CA TYR A 120 -0.77 -2.85 -5.11
C TYR A 120 -2.14 -2.26 -5.41
N ALA A 121 -2.51 -2.14 -6.68
CA ALA A 121 -3.73 -1.47 -7.11
C ALA A 121 -4.99 -2.22 -6.66
N LYS A 122 -5.02 -3.54 -6.87
CA LYS A 122 -6.16 -4.41 -6.51
C LYS A 122 -6.41 -4.37 -4.99
N VAL A 123 -5.43 -4.80 -4.19
CA VAL A 123 -5.61 -4.90 -2.73
C VAL A 123 -5.85 -3.53 -2.10
N TYR A 124 -5.17 -2.47 -2.58
CA TYR A 124 -5.41 -1.11 -2.11
C TYR A 124 -6.85 -0.67 -2.40
N ALA A 125 -7.34 -0.82 -3.63
CA ALA A 125 -8.69 -0.41 -3.99
C ALA A 125 -9.74 -1.16 -3.16
N GLU A 126 -9.59 -2.49 -3.02
CA GLU A 126 -10.49 -3.34 -2.23
C GLU A 126 -10.60 -2.92 -0.76
N HIS A 127 -9.55 -2.34 -0.19
CA HIS A 127 -9.55 -1.90 1.22
C HIS A 127 -9.88 -0.41 1.37
N VAL A 128 -9.46 0.44 0.44
CA VAL A 128 -9.77 1.87 0.45
C VAL A 128 -11.27 2.12 0.37
N VAL A 129 -12.00 1.37 -0.47
CA VAL A 129 -13.46 1.56 -0.60
C VAL A 129 -14.23 1.31 0.70
N LYS A 130 -13.58 0.66 1.68
CA LYS A 130 -14.15 0.34 2.99
C LYS A 130 -13.85 1.40 4.05
N THR A 131 -13.01 2.40 3.76
CA THR A 131 -12.61 3.42 4.75
C THR A 131 -13.65 4.52 4.90
N SER A 132 -13.73 5.11 6.09
CA SER A 132 -14.62 6.25 6.39
C SER A 132 -14.36 7.41 5.44
N SER A 133 -13.10 7.70 5.16
CA SER A 133 -12.70 8.74 4.22
C SER A 133 -13.18 8.52 2.80
N TYR A 134 -13.15 7.27 2.32
CA TYR A 134 -13.68 6.99 0.99
C TYR A 134 -15.18 7.28 0.92
N TYR A 135 -15.94 6.92 1.96
CA TYR A 135 -17.36 7.25 2.04
C TYR A 135 -17.61 8.77 2.04
N LEU A 136 -16.78 9.55 2.72
CA LEU A 136 -16.84 11.02 2.69
C LEU A 136 -16.53 11.59 1.30
N LEU A 137 -15.64 10.95 0.55
CA LEU A 137 -15.27 11.38 -0.81
C LEU A 137 -16.25 10.93 -1.89
N LYS A 138 -17.00 9.85 -1.66
CA LYS A 138 -17.87 9.21 -2.65
C LYS A 138 -18.81 10.18 -3.38
N PRO A 139 -19.47 11.17 -2.73
CA PRO A 139 -20.31 12.14 -3.43
C PRO A 139 -19.54 12.96 -4.48
N TYR A 140 -18.28 13.30 -4.21
CA TYR A 140 -17.44 14.07 -5.14
C TYR A 140 -16.92 13.21 -6.30
N ILE A 141 -16.70 11.92 -6.06
CA ILE A 141 -16.22 10.98 -7.09
C ILE A 141 -17.35 10.63 -8.10
N LEU A 142 -18.57 10.39 -7.61
CA LEU A 142 -19.71 10.02 -8.48
C LEU A 142 -20.18 11.16 -9.40
N LEU A 143 -19.84 12.41 -9.09
CA LEU A 143 -20.09 13.58 -9.94
C LEU A 143 -19.13 13.66 -11.15
N VAL A 144 -18.07 12.84 -11.19
CA VAL A 144 -17.05 12.86 -12.26
C VAL A 144 -17.29 11.75 -13.30
N VAL A 145 -18.05 10.71 -12.95
CA VAL A 145 -18.26 9.51 -13.78
C VAL A 145 -19.64 9.50 -14.45
N ARG A 146 -20.32 10.64 -14.50
CA ARG A 146 -21.56 10.86 -15.28
C ARG A 146 -21.28 11.85 -16.38
#